data_AF-A0ABD4DHZ6-F1
#
_entry.id   AF-A0ABD4DHZ6-F1
#
_cell.length_a   1.000
_cell.length_b   1.000
_cell.length_c   1.000
_cell.angle_alpha   90.00
_cell.angle_beta   90.00
_cell.angle_gamma   90.00
#
_symmetry.space_group_name_H-M   'P 1'
#
loop_
_entity.id
_entity.type
_entity.pdbx_description
1 polymer ?
#
loop_
_entity_poly.entity_id
_entity_poly.type
_entity_poly.pdbx_seq_one_letter_code
_entity_poly.pdbx_strand_id
1 'polypeptide(L)'
;MKKLLLIFGTAMLFVACDKMKNTSEKESEKTAPSTAKSDWKPVDSATAHKAWMEYATPGELHKVLAKYDGNWTGETTTWMEEGGQPAKSTSDCTNKMIFGGRYQLSNYKGNFMGMPFEGMSIMGYDNAKKKFVSTWIDNMGTGMMTAEGEWNPSKKSIEFKGKMTDPTQTNKECEIREVYTFNDDNTHTLEMFGPGSKTGKEMKTMEIKFVRKK
;
A
#
# COMPACT_ATOMS: atom_id res chain seq x y z
N MET A 1 -10.82 -19.38 55.17
CA MET A 1 -10.82 -20.84 55.41
C MET A 1 -12.24 -21.37 55.31
N LYS A 2 -12.44 -22.48 54.59
CA LYS A 2 -13.66 -23.33 54.41
C LYS A 2 -14.70 -22.80 53.41
N LYS A 3 -14.67 -23.25 52.15
CA LYS A 3 -15.32 -24.46 51.52
C LYS A 3 -16.80 -24.18 51.15
N LEU A 4 -17.17 -24.01 49.88
CA LEU A 4 -17.38 -25.00 48.80
C LEU A 4 -18.69 -25.82 48.96
N LEU A 5 -19.67 -25.62 48.06
CA LEU A 5 -20.39 -26.61 47.22
C LEU A 5 -21.60 -25.89 46.53
N LEU A 6 -21.75 -25.77 45.20
CA LEU A 6 -22.12 -26.74 44.13
C LEU A 6 -23.62 -27.13 44.11
N ILE A 7 -24.35 -26.81 43.00
CA ILE A 7 -25.09 -27.73 42.10
C ILE A 7 -26.24 -27.03 41.31
N PHE A 8 -26.13 -27.18 39.98
CA PHE A 8 -27.10 -27.32 38.87
C PHE A 8 -28.58 -26.90 38.96
N GLY A 9 -29.09 -26.39 37.83
CA GLY A 9 -30.52 -26.48 37.49
C GLY A 9 -30.93 -25.70 36.25
N THR A 10 -30.77 -26.30 35.07
CA THR A 10 -31.26 -25.82 33.76
C THR A 10 -32.79 -25.76 33.73
N ALA A 11 -33.38 -24.69 33.19
CA ALA A 11 -34.74 -24.72 32.67
C ALA A 11 -34.88 -23.74 31.50
N MET A 12 -34.95 -24.28 30.28
CA MET A 12 -35.56 -23.61 29.13
C MET A 12 -37.06 -23.47 29.39
N LEU A 13 -37.62 -22.30 29.08
CA LEU A 13 -39.04 -22.14 28.78
C LEU A 13 -39.18 -21.29 27.52
N PHE A 14 -39.69 -21.92 26.45
CA PHE A 14 -40.21 -21.28 25.25
C PHE A 14 -41.61 -20.71 25.53
N VAL A 15 -41.86 -19.45 25.20
CA VAL A 15 -43.20 -18.87 24.95
C VAL A 15 -42.99 -17.76 23.89
N ALA A 16 -43.20 -18.04 22.61
CA ALA A 16 -44.42 -17.88 21.81
C ALA A 16 -44.75 -16.41 21.45
N CYS A 17 -44.79 -16.15 20.13
CA CYS A 17 -45.22 -14.92 19.47
C CYS A 17 -46.67 -14.55 19.79
N ASP A 18 -46.99 -13.25 19.84
CA ASP A 18 -48.07 -12.74 18.98
C ASP A 18 -47.96 -11.24 18.65
N LYS A 19 -48.60 -10.92 17.52
CA LYS A 19 -48.55 -9.70 16.72
C LYS A 19 -48.93 -8.41 17.46
N MET A 20 -48.27 -7.30 17.09
CA MET A 20 -48.86 -5.97 17.16
C MET A 20 -48.59 -5.19 15.86
N LYS A 21 -49.67 -4.71 15.25
CA LYS A 21 -49.70 -3.85 14.06
C LYS A 21 -50.20 -2.46 14.50
N ASN A 22 -49.85 -1.44 13.69
CA ASN A 22 -50.15 0.00 13.79
C ASN A 22 -48.91 0.79 14.28
N THR A 23 -48.44 1.87 13.66
CA THR A 23 -49.08 2.84 12.76
C THR A 23 -48.00 3.45 11.84
N SER A 24 -48.41 3.88 10.66
CA SER A 24 -47.64 4.63 9.68
C SER A 24 -47.08 5.95 10.21
N GLU A 25 -45.77 6.17 10.05
CA GLU A 25 -45.20 7.50 9.86
C GLU A 25 -44.42 7.54 8.56
N LYS A 26 -44.71 8.59 7.79
CA LYS A 26 -44.28 8.85 6.43
C LYS A 26 -43.03 9.73 6.55
N GLU A 27 -41.84 9.14 6.42
CA GLU A 27 -40.60 9.90 6.38
C GLU A 27 -39.97 9.86 4.98
N SER A 28 -39.46 11.02 4.61
CA SER A 28 -39.09 11.51 3.30
C SER A 28 -38.12 10.61 2.53
N GLU A 29 -38.47 10.37 1.27
CA GLU A 29 -37.58 9.89 0.22
C GLU A 29 -36.58 11.00 -0.15
N LYS A 30 -35.36 10.92 0.41
CA LYS A 30 -34.16 11.56 -0.16
C LYS A 30 -33.23 10.46 -0.63
N THR A 31 -33.19 10.29 -1.95
CA THR A 31 -32.32 9.36 -2.68
C THR A 31 -30.86 9.76 -2.47
N ALA A 32 -30.19 9.15 -1.50
CA ALA A 32 -28.74 9.06 -1.48
C ALA A 32 -28.28 7.96 -2.45
N PRO A 33 -27.14 8.09 -3.14
CA PRO A 33 -26.65 7.05 -4.04
C PRO A 33 -26.30 5.81 -3.20
N SER A 34 -27.08 4.74 -3.38
CA SER A 34 -26.79 3.44 -2.79
C SER A 34 -25.46 2.93 -3.37
N THR A 35 -24.42 2.95 -2.54
CA THR A 35 -23.25 2.10 -2.78
C THR A 35 -23.70 0.67 -2.60
N ALA A 36 -24.05 0.02 -3.70
CA ALA A 36 -24.38 -1.40 -3.72
C ALA A 36 -23.19 -2.16 -3.12
N LYS A 37 -23.37 -2.65 -1.88
CA LYS A 37 -22.45 -3.61 -1.28
C LYS A 37 -22.50 -4.85 -2.16
N SER A 38 -21.41 -5.17 -2.83
CA SER A 38 -21.29 -6.46 -3.49
C SER A 38 -21.27 -7.53 -2.40
N ASP A 39 -22.33 -8.32 -2.30
CA ASP A 39 -22.39 -9.40 -1.31
C ASP A 39 -21.28 -10.42 -1.59
N TRP A 40 -20.50 -10.73 -0.55
CA TRP A 40 -19.49 -11.79 -0.61
C TRP A 40 -20.19 -13.14 -0.81
N LYS A 41 -19.86 -13.84 -1.90
CA LYS A 41 -20.44 -15.13 -2.24
C LYS A 41 -19.45 -16.25 -1.92
N PRO A 42 -19.82 -17.23 -1.08
CA PRO A 42 -18.97 -18.38 -0.85
C PRO A 42 -18.84 -19.24 -2.11
N VAL A 43 -17.71 -19.93 -2.25
CA VAL A 43 -17.46 -20.96 -3.26
C VAL A 43 -17.21 -22.30 -2.57
N ASP A 44 -17.26 -23.41 -3.31
CA ASP A 44 -16.94 -24.72 -2.76
C ASP A 44 -15.47 -24.81 -2.31
N SER A 45 -15.17 -25.76 -1.43
CA SER A 45 -13.86 -25.89 -0.80
C SER A 45 -12.74 -26.18 -1.79
N ALA A 46 -13.00 -26.93 -2.86
CA ALA A 46 -12.00 -27.26 -3.87
C ALA A 46 -11.65 -26.01 -4.70
N THR A 47 -12.65 -25.24 -5.12
CA THR A 47 -12.46 -23.96 -5.81
C THR A 47 -11.72 -22.96 -4.93
N ALA A 48 -12.11 -22.81 -3.66
CA ALA A 48 -11.43 -21.94 -2.71
C ALA A 48 -9.96 -22.34 -2.53
N HIS A 49 -9.69 -23.64 -2.31
CA HIS A 49 -8.34 -24.13 -2.11
C HIS A 49 -7.43 -23.87 -3.31
N LYS A 50 -7.92 -24.16 -4.53
CA LYS A 50 -7.17 -23.87 -5.76
C LYS A 50 -6.85 -22.38 -5.91
N ALA A 51 -7.85 -21.52 -5.70
CA ALA A 51 -7.65 -20.07 -5.80
C ALA A 51 -6.63 -19.55 -4.78
N TRP A 52 -6.68 -20.03 -3.54
CA TRP A 52 -5.71 -19.65 -2.51
C TRP A 52 -4.29 -20.13 -2.83
N MET A 53 -4.14 -21.34 -3.37
CA MET A 53 -2.84 -21.87 -3.79
C MET A 53 -2.23 -21.03 -4.93
N GLU A 54 -3.02 -20.69 -5.95
CA GLU A 54 -2.59 -19.84 -7.06
C GLU A 54 -2.24 -18.43 -6.57
N TYR A 55 -3.09 -17.83 -5.74
CA TYR A 55 -2.84 -16.51 -5.14
C TYR A 55 -1.53 -16.47 -4.35
N ALA A 56 -1.28 -17.48 -3.52
CA ALA A 56 -0.15 -17.50 -2.61
C ALA A 56 1.18 -17.91 -3.26
N THR A 57 1.21 -18.39 -4.51
CA THR A 57 2.44 -18.91 -5.14
C THR A 57 3.24 -17.80 -5.84
N PRO A 58 4.50 -17.52 -5.45
CA PRO A 58 5.33 -16.55 -6.15
C PRO A 58 5.58 -16.95 -7.62
N GLY A 59 5.44 -15.97 -8.53
CA GLY A 59 5.62 -16.14 -9.97
C GLY A 59 6.74 -15.27 -10.56
N GLU A 60 6.75 -15.08 -11.89
CA GLU A 60 7.81 -14.33 -12.58
C GLU A 60 7.97 -12.89 -12.09
N LEU A 61 6.88 -12.18 -11.80
CA LEU A 61 6.95 -10.80 -11.31
C LEU A 61 7.49 -10.69 -9.88
N HIS A 62 7.39 -11.76 -9.09
CA HIS A 62 8.07 -11.84 -7.80
C HIS A 62 9.59 -12.04 -7.99
N LYS A 63 9.99 -12.82 -9.01
CA LYS A 63 11.41 -12.98 -9.37
C LYS A 63 12.02 -11.68 -9.88
N VAL A 64 11.25 -10.82 -10.56
CA VAL A 64 11.70 -9.47 -10.95
C VAL A 64 12.12 -8.69 -9.71
N LEU A 65 11.29 -8.63 -8.66
CA LEU A 65 11.66 -7.97 -7.40
C LEU A 65 12.90 -8.61 -6.77
N ALA A 66 12.95 -9.94 -6.70
CA ALA A 66 14.06 -10.67 -6.06
C ALA A 66 15.43 -10.39 -6.68
N LYS A 67 15.51 -10.05 -7.98
CA LYS A 67 16.78 -9.64 -8.63
C LYS A 67 17.37 -8.35 -8.02
N TYR A 68 16.53 -7.53 -7.41
CA TYR A 68 16.92 -6.25 -6.81
C TYR A 68 17.19 -6.34 -5.30
N ASP A 69 17.19 -7.54 -4.72
CA ASP A 69 17.71 -7.77 -3.38
C ASP A 69 19.19 -7.37 -3.30
N GLY A 70 19.58 -6.79 -2.16
CA GLY A 70 20.94 -6.35 -1.91
C GLY A 70 21.01 -4.96 -1.30
N ASN A 71 22.23 -4.44 -1.22
CA ASN A 71 22.51 -3.11 -0.69
C ASN A 71 22.76 -2.14 -1.83
N TRP A 72 22.21 -0.94 -1.71
CA TRP A 72 22.18 0.09 -2.73
C TRP A 72 22.52 1.43 -2.12
N THR A 73 23.13 2.30 -2.92
CA THR A 73 23.25 3.73 -2.63
C THR A 73 22.23 4.45 -3.52
N GLY A 74 21.35 5.25 -2.92
CA GLY A 74 20.38 6.09 -3.61
C GLY A 74 20.87 7.54 -3.67
N GLU A 75 21.06 8.06 -4.87
CA GLU A 75 21.31 9.48 -5.13
C GLU A 75 19.98 10.18 -5.41
N THR A 76 19.52 10.96 -4.45
CA THR A 76 18.21 11.63 -4.50
C THR A 76 18.36 13.05 -5.02
N THR A 77 17.50 13.42 -5.97
CA THR A 77 17.29 14.79 -6.43
C THR A 77 15.83 15.15 -6.21
N THR A 78 15.57 16.27 -5.54
CA THR A 78 14.22 16.72 -5.17
C THR A 78 13.96 18.12 -5.71
N TRP A 79 12.77 18.35 -6.23
CA TRP A 79 12.30 19.64 -6.74
C TRP A 79 11.07 20.10 -5.96
N MET A 80 11.16 21.30 -5.37
CA MET A 80 10.04 21.93 -4.64
C MET A 80 9.09 22.70 -5.56
N GLU A 81 9.61 23.14 -6.71
CA GLU A 81 8.93 23.97 -7.70
C GLU A 81 9.41 23.58 -9.10
N GLU A 82 8.51 23.67 -10.08
CA GLU A 82 8.82 23.40 -11.48
C GLU A 82 9.87 24.40 -12.01
N GLY A 83 10.97 23.88 -12.53
CA GLY A 83 12.10 24.70 -13.00
C GLY A 83 12.98 25.30 -11.90
N GLY A 84 12.69 25.03 -10.62
CA GLY A 84 13.52 25.46 -9.50
C GLY A 84 14.85 24.71 -9.37
N GLN A 85 15.80 25.27 -8.62
CA GLN A 85 17.06 24.59 -8.31
C GLN A 85 16.79 23.34 -7.45
N PRO A 86 17.26 22.14 -7.85
CA PRO A 86 17.02 20.94 -7.08
C PRO A 86 17.89 20.86 -5.83
N ALA A 87 17.33 20.25 -4.79
CA ALA A 87 18.10 19.75 -3.64
C ALA A 87 18.63 18.35 -3.94
N LYS A 88 19.83 18.03 -3.47
CA LYS A 88 20.44 16.71 -3.63
C LYS A 88 20.79 16.10 -2.28
N SER A 89 20.63 14.79 -2.16
CA SER A 89 21.08 14.03 -1.00
C SER A 89 21.43 12.60 -1.38
N THR A 90 21.99 11.87 -0.42
CA THR A 90 22.33 10.45 -0.58
C THR A 90 21.71 9.64 0.55
N SER A 91 21.32 8.42 0.23
CA SER A 91 20.80 7.44 1.17
C SER A 91 21.36 6.06 0.89
N ASP A 92 21.38 5.23 1.92
CA ASP A 92 21.59 3.80 1.83
C ASP A 92 20.23 3.11 1.78
N CYS A 93 20.09 2.13 0.89
CA CYS A 93 18.90 1.30 0.75
C CYS A 93 19.28 -0.19 0.84
N THR A 94 18.54 -0.96 1.63
CA THR A 94 18.69 -2.42 1.70
C THR A 94 17.38 -3.08 1.28
N ASN A 95 17.43 -3.83 0.19
CA ASN A 95 16.31 -4.61 -0.34
C ASN A 95 16.44 -6.07 0.06
N LYS A 96 15.35 -6.66 0.54
CA LYS A 96 15.30 -8.08 0.89
C LYS A 96 13.92 -8.68 0.66
N MET A 97 13.86 -9.80 -0.05
CA MET A 97 12.65 -10.62 -0.12
C MET A 97 12.33 -11.23 1.25
N ILE A 98 11.08 -11.11 1.65
CA ILE A 98 10.51 -11.62 2.90
C ILE A 98 9.30 -12.52 2.61
N PHE A 99 8.84 -13.24 3.64
CA PHE A 99 7.68 -14.14 3.57
C PHE A 99 7.75 -15.17 2.44
N GLY A 100 8.94 -15.76 2.25
CA GLY A 100 9.17 -16.78 1.23
C GLY A 100 9.10 -16.26 -0.21
N GLY A 101 9.55 -15.02 -0.45
CA GLY A 101 9.63 -14.45 -1.80
C GLY A 101 8.35 -13.74 -2.27
N ARG A 102 7.45 -13.37 -1.35
CA ARG A 102 6.17 -12.72 -1.69
C ARG A 102 6.25 -11.20 -1.73
N TYR A 103 7.07 -10.64 -0.85
CA TYR A 103 7.23 -9.19 -0.74
C TYR A 103 8.72 -8.85 -0.64
N GLN A 104 9.11 -7.72 -1.19
CA GLN A 104 10.40 -7.09 -0.95
C GLN A 104 10.22 -6.02 0.12
N LEU A 105 11.04 -6.09 1.16
CA LEU A 105 11.20 -5.05 2.17
C LEU A 105 12.41 -4.21 1.78
N SER A 106 12.21 -2.90 1.67
CA SER A 106 13.28 -1.94 1.42
C SER A 106 13.41 -1.02 2.63
N ASN A 107 14.61 -0.95 3.22
CA ASN A 107 14.91 -0.04 4.33
C ASN A 107 15.87 1.05 3.86
N TYR A 108 15.56 2.30 4.20
CA TYR A 108 16.30 3.48 3.78
C TYR A 108 16.85 4.22 5.00
N LYS A 109 18.10 4.65 4.91
CA LYS A 109 18.73 5.56 5.88
C LYS A 109 19.53 6.60 5.13
N GLY A 110 19.42 7.88 5.50
CA GLY A 110 20.18 8.91 4.82
C GLY A 110 19.94 10.30 5.36
N ASN A 111 20.07 11.27 4.45
CA ASN A 111 19.77 12.66 4.74
C ASN A 111 18.68 13.16 3.79
N PHE A 112 17.75 13.94 4.31
CA PHE A 112 16.77 14.65 3.52
C PHE A 112 16.73 16.11 3.99
N MET A 113 17.06 17.05 3.09
CA MET A 113 17.08 18.49 3.38
C MET A 113 17.87 18.88 4.65
N GLY A 114 18.99 18.20 4.90
CA GLY A 114 19.85 18.45 6.07
C GLY A 114 19.47 17.67 7.32
N MET A 115 18.34 16.96 7.34
CA MET A 115 17.88 16.18 8.49
C MET A 115 18.14 14.67 8.32
N PRO A 116 18.40 13.92 9.40
CA PRO A 116 18.45 12.46 9.36
C PRO A 116 17.12 11.88 8.87
N PHE A 117 17.21 10.98 7.90
CA PHE A 117 16.07 10.36 7.25
C PHE A 117 16.08 8.84 7.45
N GLU A 118 14.93 8.29 7.82
CA GLU A 118 14.67 6.85 7.86
C GLU A 118 13.34 6.56 7.18
N GLY A 119 13.32 5.55 6.31
CA GLY A 119 12.15 5.18 5.54
C GLY A 119 12.09 3.69 5.27
N MET A 120 10.91 3.18 4.99
CA MET A 120 10.69 1.77 4.72
C MET A 120 9.56 1.58 3.72
N SER A 121 9.75 0.64 2.79
CA SER A 121 8.71 0.21 1.87
C SER A 121 8.51 -1.29 1.92
N ILE A 122 7.28 -1.72 1.64
CA ILE A 122 6.97 -3.11 1.32
C ILE A 122 6.32 -3.11 -0.06
N MET A 123 6.94 -3.81 -1.00
CA MET A 123 6.45 -3.99 -2.36
C MET A 123 6.19 -5.48 -2.63
N GLY A 124 5.09 -5.80 -3.30
CA GLY A 124 4.78 -7.16 -3.73
C GLY A 124 3.98 -7.19 -5.03
N TYR A 125 3.75 -8.39 -5.56
CA TYR A 125 2.86 -8.60 -6.69
C TYR A 125 1.63 -9.40 -6.24
N ASP A 126 0.46 -8.79 -6.32
CA ASP A 126 -0.80 -9.44 -5.99
C ASP A 126 -1.26 -10.28 -7.19
N ASN A 127 -1.15 -11.60 -7.08
CA ASN A 127 -1.53 -12.54 -8.14
C ASN A 127 -3.03 -12.49 -8.49
N ALA A 128 -3.90 -12.13 -7.54
CA ALA A 128 -5.34 -12.04 -7.78
C ALA A 128 -5.70 -10.73 -8.48
N LYS A 129 -5.14 -9.60 -8.03
CA LYS A 129 -5.32 -8.28 -8.67
C LYS A 129 -4.53 -8.13 -9.97
N LYS A 130 -3.49 -8.94 -10.15
CA LYS A 130 -2.50 -8.85 -11.22
C LYS A 130 -1.77 -7.51 -11.27
N LYS A 131 -1.50 -6.93 -10.10
CA LYS A 131 -0.84 -5.63 -9.94
C LYS A 131 0.29 -5.72 -8.92
N PHE A 132 1.27 -4.86 -9.08
CA PHE A 132 2.16 -4.53 -7.99
C PHE A 132 1.40 -3.72 -6.94
N VAL A 133 1.70 -3.98 -5.68
CA VAL A 133 1.18 -3.26 -4.52
C VAL A 133 2.37 -2.76 -3.71
N SER A 134 2.29 -1.53 -3.23
CA SER A 134 3.34 -0.90 -2.45
C SER A 134 2.77 -0.10 -1.29
N THR A 135 3.49 -0.05 -0.18
CA THR A 135 3.27 0.90 0.89
C THR A 135 4.59 1.49 1.36
N TRP A 136 4.53 2.74 1.82
CA TRP A 136 5.68 3.49 2.32
C TRP A 136 5.36 4.18 3.64
N ILE A 137 6.34 4.20 4.53
CA ILE A 137 6.38 4.97 5.78
C ILE A 137 7.77 5.56 6.00
N ASP A 138 7.85 6.71 6.67
CA ASP A 138 9.11 7.38 7.01
C ASP A 138 9.00 8.21 8.30
N ASN A 139 10.13 8.80 8.71
CA ASN A 139 10.23 9.66 9.89
C ASN A 139 9.91 11.14 9.63
N MET A 140 9.39 11.49 8.45
CA MET A 140 9.02 12.85 8.06
C MET A 140 7.51 13.10 8.24
N GLY A 141 6.73 12.07 8.53
CA GLY A 141 5.30 12.17 8.83
C GLY A 141 4.74 10.94 9.54
N THR A 142 3.43 10.96 9.83
CA THR A 142 2.71 9.83 10.45
C THR A 142 1.69 9.18 9.51
N GLY A 143 1.59 9.69 8.28
CA GLY A 143 0.74 9.12 7.23
C GLY A 143 1.43 7.93 6.55
N MET A 144 0.62 7.00 6.04
CA MET A 144 1.10 5.93 5.18
C MET A 144 0.75 6.26 3.74
N MET A 145 1.68 5.98 2.82
CA MET A 145 1.37 5.97 1.40
C MET A 145 1.02 4.54 0.98
N THR A 146 0.04 4.42 0.10
CA THR A 146 -0.29 3.16 -0.58
C THR A 146 -0.40 3.39 -2.07
N ALA A 147 0.06 2.43 -2.86
CA ALA A 147 0.03 2.53 -4.31
C ALA A 147 -0.19 1.16 -4.96
N GLU A 148 -0.83 1.16 -6.11
CA GLU A 148 -0.93 0.01 -7.01
C GLU A 148 -0.31 0.36 -8.36
N GLY A 149 0.38 -0.59 -8.98
CA GLY A 149 1.07 -0.36 -10.23
C GLY A 149 1.05 -1.53 -11.19
N GLU A 150 1.28 -1.22 -12.47
CA GLU A 150 1.28 -2.20 -13.55
C GLU A 150 2.68 -2.43 -14.10
N TRP A 151 2.98 -3.68 -14.44
CA TRP A 151 4.24 -4.05 -15.09
C TRP A 151 4.24 -3.61 -16.55
N ASN A 152 5.25 -2.85 -16.96
CA ASN A 152 5.54 -2.60 -18.35
C ASN A 152 6.77 -3.41 -18.79
N PRO A 153 6.61 -4.51 -19.53
CA PRO A 153 7.73 -5.36 -19.94
C PRO A 153 8.65 -4.66 -20.94
N SER A 154 8.12 -3.78 -21.80
CA SER A 154 8.91 -3.09 -22.82
C SER A 154 9.86 -2.05 -22.23
N LYS A 155 9.44 -1.40 -21.15
CA LYS A 155 10.23 -0.39 -20.43
C LYS A 155 10.98 -0.95 -19.23
N LYS A 156 10.73 -2.22 -18.87
CA LYS A 156 11.17 -2.84 -17.60
C LYS A 156 10.85 -1.93 -16.42
N SER A 157 9.60 -1.47 -16.34
CA SER A 157 9.19 -0.48 -15.34
C SER A 157 7.88 -0.85 -14.67
N ILE A 158 7.68 -0.31 -13.47
CA ILE A 158 6.39 -0.33 -12.77
C ILE A 158 5.94 1.11 -12.63
N GLU A 159 4.74 1.42 -13.12
CA GLU A 159 4.11 2.72 -12.87
C GLU A 159 3.05 2.54 -11.78
N PHE A 160 3.31 3.14 -10.62
CA PHE A 160 2.41 3.14 -9.48
C PHE A 160 1.56 4.41 -9.47
N LYS A 161 0.29 4.24 -9.11
CA LYS A 161 -0.61 5.32 -8.73
C LYS A 161 -1.05 5.07 -7.30
N GLY A 162 -0.88 6.07 -6.47
CA GLY A 162 -1.11 5.97 -5.05
C GLY A 162 -1.69 7.22 -4.46
N LYS A 163 -1.87 7.16 -3.15
CA LYS A 163 -2.35 8.27 -2.34
C LYS A 163 -1.55 8.38 -1.07
N MET A 164 -1.37 9.61 -0.60
CA MET A 164 -0.81 9.91 0.70
C MET A 164 -1.56 11.07 1.35
N THR A 165 -1.47 11.18 2.67
CA THR A 165 -2.01 12.33 3.40
C THR A 165 -1.22 13.59 3.08
N ASP A 166 -1.92 14.68 2.73
CA ASP A 166 -1.35 16.03 2.69
C ASP A 166 -1.73 16.76 3.99
N PRO A 167 -0.77 17.02 4.90
CA PRO A 167 -1.07 17.66 6.19
C PRO A 167 -1.51 19.13 6.04
N THR A 168 -1.34 19.75 4.87
CA THR A 168 -1.80 21.11 4.59
C THR A 168 -3.27 21.17 4.18
N GLN A 169 -3.86 20.01 3.85
CA GLN A 169 -5.25 19.88 3.41
C GLN A 169 -6.02 18.98 4.37
N THR A 170 -6.76 19.58 5.30
CA THR A 170 -7.57 18.84 6.29
C THR A 170 -8.47 17.80 5.62
N ASN A 171 -8.29 16.52 5.99
CA ASN A 171 -9.06 15.37 5.51
C ASN A 171 -9.01 15.12 3.99
N LYS A 172 -7.93 15.53 3.31
CA LYS A 172 -7.73 15.21 1.89
C LYS A 172 -6.46 14.40 1.69
N GLU A 173 -6.56 13.47 0.74
CA GLU A 173 -5.41 12.74 0.22
C GLU A 173 -4.89 13.46 -1.03
N CYS A 174 -3.59 13.42 -1.21
CA CYS A 174 -2.89 13.80 -2.42
C CYS A 174 -2.66 12.56 -3.28
N GLU A 175 -2.95 12.68 -4.58
CA GLU A 175 -2.58 11.68 -5.57
C GLU A 175 -1.08 11.77 -5.87
N ILE A 176 -0.42 10.63 -5.86
CA ILE A 176 1.00 10.50 -6.17
C ILE A 176 1.18 9.44 -7.25
N ARG A 177 2.18 9.65 -8.09
CA ARG A 177 2.58 8.68 -9.12
C ARG A 177 4.06 8.39 -8.98
N GLU A 178 4.42 7.12 -9.05
CA GLU A 178 5.82 6.69 -9.03
C GLU A 178 6.12 5.86 -10.27
N VAL A 179 7.33 6.00 -10.81
CA VAL A 179 7.84 5.16 -11.89
C VAL A 179 9.13 4.53 -11.42
N TYR A 180 9.10 3.23 -11.16
CA TYR A 180 10.29 2.42 -10.93
C TYR A 180 10.77 1.87 -12.27
N THR A 181 12.02 2.13 -12.64
CA THR A 181 12.64 1.60 -13.85
C THR A 181 13.84 0.73 -13.50
N PHE A 182 13.79 -0.53 -13.94
CA PHE A 182 14.81 -1.54 -13.73
C PHE A 182 15.81 -1.52 -14.89
N ASN A 183 16.78 -0.62 -14.80
CA ASN A 183 17.69 -0.30 -15.90
C ASN A 183 18.61 -1.48 -16.26
N ASP A 184 19.30 -2.02 -15.25
CA ASP A 184 20.19 -3.18 -15.36
C ASP A 184 20.34 -3.88 -13.98
N ASP A 185 21.25 -4.85 -13.87
CA ASP A 185 21.46 -5.64 -12.66
C ASP A 185 22.04 -4.82 -11.48
N ASN A 186 22.66 -3.67 -11.76
CA ASN A 186 23.38 -2.84 -10.81
C ASN A 186 22.84 -1.42 -10.71
N THR A 187 21.86 -1.04 -11.53
CA THR A 187 21.20 0.26 -11.45
C THR A 187 19.68 0.17 -11.63
N HIS A 188 18.96 1.00 -10.87
CA HIS A 188 17.53 1.23 -11.07
C HIS A 188 17.18 2.67 -10.68
N THR A 189 16.05 3.16 -11.16
CA THR A 189 15.61 4.55 -10.93
C THR A 189 14.21 4.55 -10.35
N LEU A 190 13.96 5.45 -9.41
CA LEU A 190 12.63 5.85 -8.96
C LEU A 190 12.39 7.30 -9.37
N GLU A 191 11.28 7.56 -10.03
CA GLU A 191 10.77 8.92 -10.23
C GLU A 191 9.44 9.08 -9.51
N MET A 192 9.28 10.16 -8.76
CA MET A 192 8.05 10.49 -8.07
C MET A 192 7.46 11.78 -8.63
N PHE A 193 6.14 11.78 -8.79
CA PHE A 193 5.36 12.90 -9.29
C PHE A 193 4.23 13.20 -8.30
N GLY A 194 3.99 14.48 -8.09
CA GLY A 194 2.97 14.98 -7.16
C GLY A 194 2.60 16.43 -7.48
N PRO A 195 1.62 17.01 -6.78
CA PRO A 195 1.17 18.36 -7.01
C PRO A 195 2.28 19.37 -6.65
N GLY A 196 2.62 20.24 -7.59
CA GLY A 196 3.55 21.33 -7.37
C GLY A 196 2.99 22.33 -6.36
N SER A 197 3.82 22.77 -5.42
CA SER A 197 3.44 23.65 -4.30
C SER A 197 2.75 24.96 -4.72
N LYS A 198 3.09 25.49 -5.90
CA LYS A 198 2.53 26.75 -6.43
C LYS A 198 1.29 26.57 -7.32
N THR A 199 1.25 25.50 -8.11
CA THR A 199 0.26 25.34 -9.20
C THR A 199 -0.78 24.27 -8.89
N GLY A 200 -0.50 23.37 -7.95
CA GLY A 200 -1.30 22.17 -7.69
C GLY A 200 -1.28 21.14 -8.84
N LYS A 201 -0.58 21.42 -9.94
CA LYS A 201 -0.46 20.51 -11.09
C LYS A 201 0.60 19.47 -10.82
N GLU A 202 0.45 18.27 -11.39
CA GLU A 202 1.47 17.24 -11.31
C GLU A 202 2.79 17.74 -11.89
N MET A 203 3.86 17.60 -11.12
CA MET A 203 5.24 17.80 -11.55
C MET A 203 6.12 16.69 -10.97
N LYS A 204 7.30 16.49 -11.56
CA LYS A 204 8.31 15.60 -10.98
C LYS A 204 8.86 16.24 -9.70
N THR A 205 8.62 15.60 -8.57
CA THR A 205 9.04 16.08 -7.25
C THR A 205 10.31 15.41 -6.77
N MET A 206 10.57 14.17 -7.21
CA MET A 206 11.75 13.40 -6.81
C MET A 206 12.27 12.50 -7.93
N GLU A 207 13.58 12.30 -7.94
CA GLU A 207 14.28 11.24 -8.66
C GLU A 207 15.28 10.61 -7.71
N ILE A 208 15.33 9.28 -7.66
CA ILE A 208 16.38 8.54 -6.97
C ILE A 208 17.04 7.60 -7.98
N LYS A 209 18.36 7.73 -8.12
CA LYS A 209 19.18 6.78 -8.87
C LYS A 209 19.83 5.84 -7.87
N PHE A 210 19.51 4.56 -7.97
CA PHE A 210 20.08 3.53 -7.13
C PHE A 210 21.23 2.85 -7.86
N VAL A 211 22.36 2.74 -7.16
CA VAL A 211 23.54 2.01 -7.62
C VAL A 211 23.85 0.92 -6.61
N ARG A 212 24.01 -0.31 -7.09
CA ARG A 212 24.30 -1.46 -6.22
C ARG A 212 25.66 -1.27 -5.55
N LYS A 213 25.73 -1.51 -4.24
CA LYS A 213 26.99 -1.51 -3.50
C LYS A 213 27.80 -2.76 -3.87
N LYS A 214 29.09 -2.57 -4.12
CA LYS A 214 30.05 -3.64 -4.38
C LYS A 214 30.45 -4.35 -3.10
#